data_AF-A0A376CY77-F1
#
_entry.id   AF-A0A376CY77-F1
#
_cell.length_a   1.000
_cell.length_b   1.000
_cell.length_c   1.000
_cell.angle_alpha   90.00
_cell.angle_beta   90.00
_cell.angle_gamma   90.00
#
_symmetry.space_group_name_H-M   'P 1'
#
loop_
_entity.id
_entity.type
_entity.pdbx_description
1 polymer ?
#
loop_
_entity_poly.entity_id
_entity_poly.type
_entity_poly.pdbx_seq_one_letter_code
_entity_poly.pdbx_strand_id
1 'polypeptide(L)'
;MTATFTYLDPFTAQRKVIDAPEGSEYVVVKRRGEEVVDGEVMSFHATHGDARDAVMAGLTEEFKTAVDNEPIYVTHARLRGEYARYVDL
;
A
#
# COMPACT_ATOMS: atom_id res chain seq x y z
N MET A 1 5.58 17.86 3.41
CA MET A 1 4.66 17.73 4.55
C MET A 1 3.98 16.38 4.45
N THR A 2 3.59 15.79 5.58
CA THR A 2 2.90 14.49 5.65
C THR A 2 1.48 14.70 6.16
N ALA A 3 0.53 13.95 5.61
CA ALA A 3 -0.86 13.97 6.02
C ALA A 3 -1.33 12.55 6.36
N THR A 4 -2.36 12.47 7.19
CA THR A 4 -2.96 11.20 7.59
C THR A 4 -4.05 10.79 6.59
N PHE A 5 -3.97 9.56 6.13
CA PHE A 5 -4.87 8.95 5.18
C PHE A 5 -5.43 7.65 5.73
N THR A 6 -6.57 7.25 5.16
CA THR A 6 -7.11 5.90 5.33
C THR A 6 -7.06 5.15 4.03
N TYR A 7 -6.83 3.84 4.09
CA TYR A 7 -7.05 2.96 2.95
C TYR A 7 -7.67 1.64 3.40
N LEU A 8 -8.24 0.92 2.44
CA LEU A 8 -8.70 -0.44 2.64
C LEU A 8 -7.57 -1.37 2.27
N ASP A 9 -7.07 -2.14 3.23
CA ASP A 9 -6.06 -3.16 2.97
C ASP A 9 -6.61 -4.17 1.95
N PRO A 10 -5.93 -4.36 0.81
CA PRO A 10 -6.43 -5.21 -0.27
C PRO A 10 -6.35 -6.71 0.06
N PHE A 11 -5.59 -7.10 1.09
CA PHE A 11 -5.42 -8.49 1.51
C PHE A 11 -6.36 -8.88 2.64
N THR A 12 -6.61 -7.97 3.59
CA THR A 12 -7.46 -8.25 4.77
C THR A 12 -8.82 -7.58 4.72
N ALA A 13 -9.06 -6.67 3.78
CA ALA A 13 -10.24 -5.80 3.71
C ALA A 13 -10.46 -4.98 5.01
N GLN A 14 -9.40 -4.77 5.80
CA GLN A 14 -9.45 -3.92 6.99
C GLN A 14 -9.10 -2.48 6.64
N ARG A 15 -9.72 -1.52 7.32
CA ARG A 15 -9.32 -0.11 7.20
C ARG A 15 -8.03 0.12 7.97
N LYS A 16 -7.08 0.79 7.35
CA LYS A 16 -5.80 1.19 7.94
C LYS A 16 -5.67 2.71 7.91
N VAL A 17 -5.10 3.27 8.96
CA VAL A 17 -4.71 4.67 9.06
C VAL A 17 -3.20 4.74 8.84
N ILE A 18 -2.74 5.68 8.01
CA ILE A 18 -1.32 5.81 7.66
C ILE A 18 -0.95 7.25 7.40
N ASP A 19 0.30 7.61 7.70
CA ASP A 19 0.88 8.88 7.31
C ASP A 19 1.61 8.73 5.97
N ALA A 20 1.30 9.61 5.02
CA ALA A 20 1.90 9.63 3.70
C ALA A 20 2.26 11.08 3.29
N PRO A 21 3.17 11.28 2.31
CA PRO A 21 3.39 12.59 1.73
C PRO A 21 2.10 13.22 1.24
N GLU A 22 1.92 14.52 1.47
CA GLU A 22 0.82 15.27 0.88
C GLU A 22 0.78 15.09 -0.66
N GLY A 23 -0.43 14.99 -1.22
CA GLY A 23 -0.63 14.73 -2.64
C GLY A 23 -0.58 13.24 -3.02
N SER A 24 -0.35 12.34 -2.08
CA SER A 24 -0.47 10.89 -2.32
C SER A 24 -1.94 10.49 -2.48
N GLU A 25 -2.25 9.80 -3.57
CA GLU A 25 -3.57 9.20 -3.82
C GLU A 25 -3.56 7.67 -3.72
N TYR A 26 -2.38 7.06 -3.81
CA TYR A 26 -2.22 5.62 -3.82
C TYR A 26 -1.10 5.18 -2.89
N VAL A 27 -1.29 4.00 -2.30
CA VAL A 27 -0.27 3.29 -1.53
C VAL A 27 -0.03 1.93 -2.19
N VAL A 28 1.23 1.54 -2.34
CA VAL A 28 1.61 0.19 -2.77
C VAL A 28 1.90 -0.64 -1.54
N VAL A 29 1.27 -1.80 -1.47
CA VAL A 29 1.41 -2.75 -0.36
C VAL A 29 1.84 -4.12 -0.88
N LYS A 30 2.57 -4.83 -0.03
CA LYS A 30 3.12 -6.16 -0.28
C LYS A 30 2.65 -7.13 0.78
N ARG A 31 2.49 -8.39 0.39
CA ARG A 31 2.30 -9.51 1.31
C ARG A 31 3.11 -10.70 0.83
N ARG A 32 3.75 -11.39 1.76
CA ARG A 32 4.48 -12.64 1.51
C ARG A 32 3.71 -13.80 2.15
N GLY A 33 3.69 -14.94 1.47
CA GLY A 33 3.02 -16.15 1.93
C GLY A 33 1.51 -16.15 1.68
N GLU A 34 0.89 -17.28 2.02
CA GLU A 34 -0.54 -17.51 1.84
C GLU A 34 -1.39 -16.97 3.02
N GLU A 35 -0.74 -16.61 4.12
CA GLU A 35 -1.44 -16.10 5.30
C GLU A 35 -2.16 -14.78 5.00
N VAL A 36 -3.39 -14.65 5.50
CA VAL A 36 -4.20 -13.43 5.36
C VAL A 36 -3.80 -12.47 6.46
N VAL A 37 -2.67 -11.79 6.24
CA VAL A 37 -2.12 -10.75 7.11
C VAL A 37 -2.16 -9.39 6.41
N ASP A 38 -2.00 -8.34 7.20
CA ASP A 38 -1.91 -6.97 6.71
C ASP A 38 -0.77 -6.80 5.70
N GLY A 39 -1.00 -5.97 4.70
CA GLY A 39 0.01 -5.60 3.72
C GLY A 39 1.09 -4.70 4.33
N GLU A 40 2.34 -5.01 4.04
CA GLU A 40 3.48 -4.14 4.29
C GLU A 40 3.47 -2.98 3.28
N VAL A 41 3.55 -1.75 3.78
CA VAL A 41 3.55 -0.55 2.93
C VAL A 41 4.92 -0.37 2.30
N MET A 42 4.95 -0.27 0.97
CA MET A 42 6.18 -0.11 0.21
C MET A 42 6.43 1.33 -0.23
N SER A 43 5.42 2.00 -0.78
CA SER A 43 5.57 3.34 -1.35
C SER A 43 4.23 4.06 -1.53
N PHE A 44 4.30 5.38 -1.72
CA PHE A 44 3.15 6.25 -1.96
C PHE A 44 3.28 6.98 -3.29
N HIS A 45 2.16 7.18 -3.97
CA HIS A 45 2.12 7.74 -5.32
C HIS A 45 0.95 8.70 -5.51
N ALA A 46 1.17 9.74 -6.30
CA ALA A 46 0.14 10.73 -6.62
C ALA A 46 -0.83 10.24 -7.70
N THR A 47 -0.40 9.34 -8.59
CA THR A 47 -1.22 8.85 -9.69
C THR A 47 -1.34 7.32 -9.69
N HIS A 48 -2.42 6.82 -10.29
CA HIS A 48 -2.62 5.38 -10.50
C HIS A 48 -1.55 4.80 -11.45
N GLY A 49 -1.08 5.58 -12.42
CA GLY A 49 -0.02 5.15 -13.34
C GLY A 49 1.27 4.83 -12.60
N ASP A 50 1.74 5.76 -11.77
CA ASP A 50 2.95 5.58 -10.98
C ASP A 50 2.83 4.42 -9.98
N ALA A 51 1.67 4.28 -9.34
CA ALA A 51 1.40 3.16 -8.43
C ALA A 51 1.43 1.81 -9.15
N ARG A 52 0.89 1.73 -10.37
CA ARG A 52 0.92 0.51 -11.19
C ARG A 52 2.36 0.16 -11.59
N ASP A 53 3.14 1.15 -12.02
CA ASP A 53 4.53 0.93 -12.41
C ASP A 53 5.37 0.47 -11.21
N ALA A 54 5.12 1.05 -10.03
CA ALA A 54 5.74 0.63 -8.78
C ALA A 54 5.34 -0.79 -8.36
N VAL A 55 4.09 -1.22 -8.56
CA VAL A 55 3.69 -2.62 -8.34
C VAL A 55 4.50 -3.57 -9.22
N MET A 56 4.63 -3.26 -10.51
CA MET A 56 5.40 -4.10 -11.45
C MET A 56 6.89 -4.15 -11.11
N ALA A 57 7.46 -3.01 -10.72
CA ALA A 57 8.84 -2.93 -10.25
C ALA A 57 9.06 -3.74 -8.96
N GLY A 58 8.15 -3.59 -7.98
CA GLY A 58 8.18 -4.34 -6.73
C GLY A 58 8.11 -5.86 -6.96
N LEU A 59 7.19 -6.32 -7.81
CA LEU A 59 7.14 -7.74 -8.21
C LEU A 59 8.47 -8.20 -8.81
N THR A 60 9.04 -7.43 -9.72
CA THR A 60 10.30 -7.78 -10.41
C THR A 60 11.48 -7.90 -9.43
N GLU A 61 11.60 -6.99 -8.46
CA GLU A 61 12.65 -7.05 -7.44
C GLU A 61 12.47 -8.24 -6.49
N GLU A 62 11.23 -8.50 -6.05
CA GLU A 62 10.93 -9.63 -5.17
C GLU A 62 11.14 -10.99 -5.86
N PHE A 63 10.86 -11.10 -7.17
CA PHE A 63 11.18 -12.32 -7.92
C PHE A 63 12.68 -12.61 -8.00
N LYS A 64 13.55 -11.60 -7.93
CA LYS A 64 15.00 -11.81 -7.89
C LYS A 64 15.48 -12.39 -6.55
N THR A 65 14.71 -12.19 -5.49
CA THR A 65 15.07 -12.56 -4.10
C THR A 65 14.24 -13.70 -3.55
N ALA A 66 13.24 -14.18 -4.29
CA ALA A 66 12.41 -15.32 -3.91
C ALA A 66 13.21 -16.63 -3.96
N VAL A 67 13.77 -17.03 -2.82
CA VAL A 67 14.52 -18.29 -2.67
C VAL A 67 13.59 -19.44 -2.21
N ASP A 68 12.43 -19.11 -1.65
CA ASP A 68 11.69 -20.02 -0.76
C ASP A 68 10.40 -20.60 -1.40
N ASN A 69 10.13 -20.31 -2.69
CA ASN A 69 8.86 -20.61 -3.39
C ASN A 69 7.59 -20.06 -2.73
N GLU A 70 7.70 -19.20 -1.72
CA GLU A 70 6.55 -18.53 -1.12
C GLU A 70 5.94 -17.53 -2.13
N PRO A 71 4.60 -17.50 -2.28
CA PRO A 71 3.97 -16.53 -3.15
C PRO A 71 4.16 -15.12 -2.59
N ILE A 72 4.49 -14.19 -3.47
CA ILE A 72 4.62 -12.76 -3.15
C ILE A 72 3.53 -12.02 -3.92
N TYR A 73 2.74 -11.25 -3.18
CA TYR A 73 1.67 -10.43 -3.71
C TYR A 73 2.03 -8.96 -3.51
N VAL A 74 1.96 -8.18 -4.58
CA VAL A 74 2.14 -6.73 -4.53
C VAL A 74 0.98 -6.10 -5.27
N THR A 75 0.36 -5.10 -4.68
CA THR A 75 -0.75 -4.37 -5.28
C THR A 75 -0.83 -2.96 -4.73
N HIS A 76 -1.73 -2.15 -5.26
CA HIS A 76 -1.97 -0.79 -4.78
C HIS A 76 -3.38 -0.65 -4.21
N ALA A 77 -3.55 0.29 -3.30
CA ALA A 77 -4.82 0.71 -2.76
C ALA A 77 -4.96 2.23 -2.85
N ARG A 78 -6.20 2.71 -2.95
CA ARG A 78 -6.49 4.14 -2.99
C ARG A 78 -6.50 4.71 -1.58
N LEU A 79 -5.70 5.76 -1.37
CA LEU A 79 -5.73 6.58 -0.17
C LEU A 79 -6.97 7.48 -0.20
N ARG A 80 -7.62 7.59 0.95
CA ARG A 80 -8.69 8.53 1.20
C ARG A 80 -8.22 9.44 2.32
N GLY A 81 -8.01 10.72 2.00
CA GLY A 81 -7.58 11.69 2.99
C GLY A 81 -8.64 11.84 4.07
N GLU A 82 -8.22 11.70 5.33
CA GLU A 82 -8.94 12.35 6.42
C GLU A 82 -8.51 13.81 6.44
N TYR A 83 -9.07 14.63 5.54
CA TYR A 83 -9.14 16.05 5.83
C TYR A 83 -10.10 16.21 7.02
N ALA A 84 -9.55 16.16 8.24
CA ALA A 84 -10.18 16.63 9.47
C ALA A 84 -11.62 16.12 9.73
N ARG A 85 -11.87 14.80 9.80
CA ARG A 85 -13.15 14.29 10.31
C ARG A 85 -13.10 13.63 11.69
N TYR A 86 -11.91 13.38 12.25
CA TYR A 86 -11.77 12.72 13.56
C TYR A 86 -10.73 13.36 14.48
N VAL A 87 -10.41 14.65 14.28
CA VAL A 87 -9.58 15.43 15.25
C VAL A 87 -10.46 16.20 16.25
N ASP A 88 -11.79 16.07 16.20
CA ASP A 88 -12.73 16.68 17.16
C ASP A 88 -13.89 15.73 17.52
N LEU A 89 -13.58 14.58 18.13
CA LEU A 89 -14.54 13.79 18.92
C LEU A 89 -13.90 13.24 20.19
#